data_AF-A0AAX6SLD7-F1
#
_entry.id   AF-A0AAX6SLD7-F1
#
_cell.length_a   1.000
_cell.length_b   1.000
_cell.length_c   1.000
_cell.angle_alpha   90.00
_cell.angle_beta   90.00
_cell.angle_gamma   90.00
#
_symmetry.space_group_name_H-M   'P 1'
#
loop_
_entity.id
_entity.type
_entity.pdbx_description
1 polymer ?
#
loop_
_entity_poly.entity_id
_entity_poly.type
_entity_poly.pdbx_seq_one_letter_code
_entity_poly.pdbx_strand_id
1 'polypeptide(L)'
;MFNQKDELTNQGPQFTFSQENFLTSILPSLMETDTVIFIFTLDDNLVEVQTLVEQVKEKASNIQALAHSTVGQSLPVRVQP
;
A
#
# COMPACT_ATOMS: atom_id res chain seq x y z
N MET A 1 8.24 -3.42 11.28
CA MET A 1 8.79 -4.61 11.97
C MET A 1 9.79 -4.14 13.01
N PHE A 2 9.62 -4.57 14.26
CA PHE A 2 10.55 -4.28 15.36
C PHE A 2 11.66 -5.35 15.42
N ASN A 3 12.35 -5.54 14.30
CA ASN A 3 13.53 -6.40 14.19
C ASN A 3 14.77 -5.51 13.99
N GLN A 4 15.96 -6.07 14.14
CA GLN A 4 17.21 -5.41 13.75
C GLN A 4 17.18 -5.16 12.24
N LYS A 5 16.76 -3.95 11.84
CA LYS A 5 16.42 -3.57 10.46
C LYS A 5 17.60 -3.80 9.51
N ASP A 6 18.81 -3.57 10.02
CA ASP A 6 20.08 -3.74 9.31
C ASP A 6 20.33 -5.18 8.87
N GLU A 7 19.80 -6.17 9.60
CA GLU A 7 19.91 -7.59 9.25
C GLU A 7 19.03 -7.99 8.05
N LEU A 8 18.04 -7.15 7.68
CA LEU A 8 17.09 -7.41 6.60
C LEU A 8 17.35 -6.53 5.37
N THR A 9 18.03 -5.39 5.53
CA THR A 9 18.40 -4.54 4.40
C THR A 9 19.51 -5.17 3.55
N ASN A 10 19.42 -5.02 2.23
CA ASN A 10 20.41 -5.49 1.24
C ASN A 10 20.66 -7.02 1.20
N GLN A 11 19.76 -7.83 1.77
CA GLN A 11 19.87 -9.30 1.75
C GLN A 11 19.32 -9.94 0.45
N GLY A 12 18.85 -9.12 -0.50
CA GLY A 12 18.26 -9.55 -1.77
C GLY A 12 16.80 -9.14 -1.94
N PRO A 13 16.22 -9.35 -3.14
CA PRO A 13 14.89 -8.88 -3.50
C PRO A 13 13.76 -9.46 -2.62
N GLN A 14 13.95 -10.67 -2.10
CA GLN A 14 13.01 -11.34 -1.20
C GLN A 14 12.89 -10.69 0.18
N PHE A 15 13.80 -9.77 0.52
CA PHE A 15 13.78 -9.00 1.76
C PHE A 15 13.29 -7.56 1.55
N THR A 16 12.62 -7.27 0.42
CA THR A 16 11.96 -5.98 0.20
C THR A 16 10.64 -5.95 0.97
N PHE A 17 10.48 -5.01 1.91
CA PHE A 17 9.30 -4.99 2.80
C PHE A 17 8.75 -3.59 3.15
N SER A 18 9.52 -2.52 2.92
CA SER A 18 9.06 -1.17 3.26
C SER A 18 8.18 -0.59 2.15
N GLN A 19 7.41 0.46 2.48
CA GLN A 19 6.64 1.21 1.49
C GLN A 19 7.54 1.82 0.41
N GLU A 20 8.70 2.35 0.77
CA GLU A 20 9.67 2.88 -0.19
C GLU A 20 10.17 1.79 -1.15
N ASN A 21 10.40 0.57 -0.65
CA ASN A 21 10.79 -0.57 -1.48
C ASN A 21 9.67 -0.94 -2.45
N PHE A 22 8.41 -0.91 -2.00
CA PHE A 22 7.26 -1.10 -2.89
C PHE A 22 7.25 -0.05 -4.01
N LEU A 23 7.38 1.23 -3.67
CA LEU A 23 7.33 2.33 -4.64
C LEU A 23 8.48 2.31 -5.66
N THR A 24 9.69 2.00 -5.21
CA THR A 24 10.89 2.09 -6.05
C THR A 24 11.18 0.82 -6.84
N SER A 25 10.83 -0.35 -6.30
CA SER A 25 11.23 -1.64 -6.86
C SER A 25 10.06 -2.48 -7.35
N ILE A 26 8.91 -2.47 -6.67
CA ILE A 26 7.78 -3.35 -6.99
C ILE A 26 6.80 -2.66 -7.95
N LEU A 27 6.33 -1.46 -7.60
CA LEU A 27 5.35 -0.68 -8.34
C LEU A 27 5.72 -0.50 -9.83
N PRO A 28 6.97 -0.19 -10.22
CA PRO A 28 7.33 -0.04 -11.64
C PRO A 28 7.25 -1.34 -12.45
N SER A 29 7.28 -2.49 -11.76
CA SER A 29 7.28 -3.83 -12.37
C SER A 29 5.93 -4.54 -12.32
N LEU A 30 4.91 -3.93 -11.69
CA LEU A 30 3.56 -4.50 -11.65
C LEU A 30 3.01 -4.66 -13.06
N MET A 31 2.35 -5.79 -13.27
CA MET A 31 1.61 -6.13 -14.47
C MET A 31 0.11 -6.09 -14.19
N GLU A 32 -0.70 -5.96 -15.24
CA GLU A 32 -2.16 -5.90 -15.15
C GLU A 32 -2.77 -7.15 -14.47
N THR A 33 -2.10 -8.30 -14.56
CA THR A 33 -2.52 -9.56 -13.93
C THR A 33 -2.25 -9.60 -12.43
N ASP A 34 -1.41 -8.71 -11.91
CA ASP A 34 -1.04 -8.70 -10.50
C ASP A 34 -2.18 -8.12 -9.66
N THR A 35 -2.29 -8.59 -8.41
CA THR A 35 -3.28 -8.10 -7.46
C THR A 35 -2.60 -7.38 -6.31
N VAL A 36 -3.06 -6.17 -5.99
CA VAL A 36 -2.56 -5.38 -4.86
C VAL A 36 -3.66 -5.24 -3.81
N ILE A 37 -3.34 -5.60 -2.57
CA ILE A 37 -4.26 -5.55 -1.43
C ILE A 37 -3.79 -4.47 -0.47
N PHE A 38 -4.63 -3.47 -0.23
CA PHE A 38 -4.40 -2.43 0.76
C PHE A 38 -5.02 -2.83 2.10
N ILE A 39 -4.24 -2.80 3.18
CA ILE A 39 -4.72 -3.09 4.53
C ILE A 39 -4.40 -1.88 5.40
N PHE A 40 -5.43 -1.23 5.94
CA PHE A 40 -5.30 0.00 6.72
C PHE A 40 -6.47 0.15 7.69
N THR A 41 -6.37 1.13 8.58
CA THR A 41 -7.43 1.56 9.48
C THR A 41 -7.91 2.96 9.09
N LEU A 42 -9.13 3.35 9.49
CA LEU A 42 -9.62 4.72 9.27
C LEU A 42 -8.90 5.77 10.11
N ASP A 43 -8.02 5.34 11.02
CA ASP A 43 -7.15 6.20 11.82
C ASP A 43 -5.77 6.42 11.17
N ASP A 44 -5.45 5.70 10.08
CA ASP A 44 -4.24 5.92 9.30
C ASP A 44 -4.32 7.18 8.43
N ASN A 45 -3.21 7.55 7.80
CA ASN A 45 -3.17 8.65 6.85
C ASN A 45 -3.89 8.29 5.53
N LEU A 46 -5.20 8.53 5.49
CA LEU A 46 -6.04 8.20 4.33
C LEU A 46 -5.65 8.93 3.05
N VAL A 47 -5.02 10.11 3.15
CA VAL A 47 -4.51 10.86 1.98
C VAL A 47 -3.34 10.12 1.34
N GLU A 48 -2.43 9.59 2.17
CA GLU A 48 -1.30 8.77 1.70
C GLU A 48 -1.79 7.46 1.10
N VAL A 49 -2.74 6.78 1.76
CA VAL A 49 -3.37 5.56 1.22
C VAL A 49 -4.01 5.83 -0.15
N GLN A 50 -4.78 6.92 -0.27
CA GLN A 50 -5.40 7.28 -1.55
C GLN A 50 -4.35 7.56 -2.64
N THR A 51 -3.30 8.31 -2.31
CA THR A 51 -2.21 8.63 -3.25
C THR A 51 -1.54 7.35 -3.76
N LEU A 52 -1.28 6.38 -2.88
CA LEU A 52 -0.70 5.08 -3.25
C LEU A 52 -1.64 4.26 -4.14
N VAL A 53 -2.95 4.24 -3.82
CA VAL A 53 -3.95 3.56 -4.65
C VAL A 53 -3.99 4.17 -6.05
N GLU A 54 -3.93 5.49 -6.18
CA GLU A 54 -3.92 6.17 -7.47
C GLU A 54 -2.69 5.79 -8.31
N GLN A 55 -1.51 5.71 -7.71
CA GLN A 55 -0.30 5.24 -8.40
C GLN A 55 -0.39 3.78 -8.85
N VAL A 56 -0.96 2.90 -8.02
CA VAL A 56 -1.15 1.48 -8.39
C VAL A 56 -2.15 1.32 -9.53
N LYS A 57 -3.21 2.15 -9.58
CA LYS A 57 -4.22 2.13 -10.65
C LYS A 57 -3.64 2.42 -12.04
N GLU A 58 -2.49 3.09 -12.12
CA GLU A 58 -1.79 3.31 -13.38
C GLU A 58 -1.11 2.04 -13.93
N LYS A 59 -0.96 1.00 -13.10
CA LYS A 59 -0.21 -0.22 -13.41
C LYS A 59 -1.05 -1.49 -13.41
N ALA A 60 -2.03 -1.57 -12.51
CA ALA A 60 -2.88 -2.74 -12.35
C ALA A 60 -4.31 -2.34 -11.96
N SER A 61 -5.30 -3.00 -12.55
CA SER A 61 -6.71 -2.79 -12.21
C SER A 61 -7.21 -3.65 -11.03
N ASN A 62 -6.52 -4.75 -10.72
CA ASN A 62 -6.92 -5.67 -9.65
C ASN A 62 -6.50 -5.15 -8.26
N ILE A 63 -7.26 -4.18 -7.75
CA ILE A 63 -7.01 -3.56 -6.45
C ILE A 63 -8.12 -3.93 -5.47
N GLN A 64 -7.73 -4.42 -4.30
CA GLN A 64 -8.64 -4.70 -3.20
C GLN A 64 -8.21 -3.96 -1.93
N ALA A 65 -9.14 -3.81 -0.99
CA ALA A 65 -8.88 -3.16 0.27
C ALA A 65 -9.57 -3.88 1.43
N LEU A 66 -8.86 -3.99 2.55
CA LEU A 66 -9.39 -4.36 3.86
C LEU A 66 -9.18 -3.17 4.80
N ALA A 67 -10.26 -2.46 5.12
CA ALA A 67 -10.24 -1.30 6.00
C ALA A 67 -10.89 -1.64 7.34
N HIS A 68 -10.17 -1.40 8.43
CA HIS A 68 -10.72 -1.49 9.78
C HIS A 68 -11.20 -0.11 10.25
N SER A 69 -12.32 -0.08 10.95
CA SER A 69 -12.92 1.14 11.50
C SER A 69 -13.35 0.94 12.93
N THR A 70 -13.21 1.97 13.76
CA THR A 70 -13.86 2.05 15.07
C THR A 70 -15.34 2.39 14.88
N VAL A 71 -16.20 1.90 15.78
CA VAL A 71 -17.64 2.19 15.76
C VAL A 71 -17.88 3.71 15.70
N GLY A 72 -18.71 4.15 14.74
CA GLY A 72 -19.01 5.55 14.49
C GLY A 72 -18.17 6.20 13.38
N GLN A 73 -17.08 5.56 12.94
CA GLN A 73 -16.36 5.97 11.74
C GLN A 73 -17.02 5.37 10.49
N SER A 74 -16.85 6.05 9.35
CA SER A 74 -17.24 5.55 8.04
C SER A 74 -16.16 5.89 7.03
N LEU A 75 -16.00 5.03 6.02
CA LEU A 75 -15.12 5.32 4.90
C LEU A 75 -15.55 6.65 4.27
N PRO A 76 -14.65 7.62 4.10
CA PRO A 76 -15.00 8.88 3.46
C PRO A 76 -15.49 8.57 2.04
N VAL A 77 -16.69 9.04 1.72
CA VAL A 77 -17.18 9.04 0.34
C VAL A 77 -16.27 9.99 -0.42
N ARG A 78 -15.53 9.45 -1.40
CA ARG A 78 -14.62 10.13 -2.32
C ARG A 78 -14.70 11.66 -2.22
N VAL A 79 -13.72 12.28 -1.55
CA VAL A 79 -13.56 13.73 -1.62
C VAL A 79 -13.15 14.01 -3.07
N GLN A 80 -14.04 14.60 -3.85
CA GLN A 80 -13.72 15.06 -5.21
C GLN A 80 -12.67 16.18 -5.13
N PRO A 81 -11.82 16.32 -6.16
CA PRO A 81 -10.75 17.32 -6.19
C PRO A 81 -11.25 18.76 -5.99
#